data_AF-A0A2S6H5A7-F1
#
_entry.id   AF-A0A2S6H5A7-F1
#
_cell.length_a   1.000
_cell.length_b   1.000
_cell.length_c   1.000
_cell.angle_alpha   90.00
_cell.angle_beta   90.00
_cell.angle_gamma   90.00
#
_symmetry.space_group_name_H-M   'P 1'
#
loop_
_entity.id
_entity.type
_entity.pdbx_description
1 polymer ?
#
loop_
_entity_poly.entity_id
_entity_poly.type
_entity_poly.pdbx_seq_one_letter_code
_entity_poly.pdbx_strand_id
1 'polypeptide(L)' 'MCKITPRDTSETITHGKNTVDEWNLKHPVGTLVQVSNSLGVVTKAPTSAPAMLLMKSTPIIWLKGIHNYIALSRVEVI' A
#
# COMPACT_ATOMS: atom_id res chain seq x y z
N MET A 1 18.72 36.65 -22.96
CA MET A 1 18.62 35.19 -22.78
C MET A 1 17.75 34.92 -21.56
N CYS A 2 16.44 34.76 -21.73
CA CYS A 2 15.52 34.40 -20.65
C CYS A 2 15.22 32.91 -20.76
N LYS A 3 15.70 32.11 -19.81
CA LYS A 3 15.44 30.67 -19.76
C LYS A 3 14.00 30.47 -19.31
N ILE A 4 13.15 29.96 -20.21
CA ILE A 4 11.81 29.49 -19.90
C ILE A 4 11.99 28.17 -19.15
N THR A 5 11.69 28.15 -17.86
CA THR A 5 11.60 26.93 -17.05
C THR A 5 10.33 26.16 -17.47
N PRO A 6 10.40 24.86 -17.79
CA PRO A 6 9.18 24.07 -17.96
C PRO A 6 8.52 23.91 -16.58
N ARG A 7 7.29 24.40 -16.47
CA ARG A 7 6.41 24.18 -15.32
C ARG A 7 5.80 22.79 -15.49
N ASP A 8 6.50 21.77 -14.99
CA ASP A 8 6.01 20.40 -14.95
C ASP A 8 4.69 20.34 -14.19
N THR A 9 3.60 20.16 -14.94
CA THR A 9 2.24 20.05 -14.43
C THR A 9 1.91 18.56 -14.44
N SER A 10 2.40 17.80 -13.47
CA SER A 10 2.10 16.35 -13.32
C SER A 10 2.40 15.81 -11.91
N GLU A 11 1.79 16.39 -10.87
CA GLU A 11 1.98 15.94 -9.47
C GLU A 11 0.68 15.50 -8.79
N THR A 12 -0.18 14.72 -9.46
CA THR A 12 -1.40 14.21 -8.78
C THR A 12 -1.79 12.77 -9.09
N ILE A 13 -0.98 12.02 -9.84
CA ILE A 13 -1.20 10.57 -10.10
C ILE A 13 -0.14 9.69 -9.39
N THR A 14 0.86 10.30 -8.76
CA THR A 14 2.08 9.61 -8.30
C THR A 14 2.09 9.23 -6.81
N HIS A 15 1.09 9.62 -6.02
CA HIS A 15 1.15 9.38 -4.57
C HIS A 15 0.97 7.89 -4.23
N GLY A 16 -0.05 7.23 -4.80
CA GLY A 16 -0.37 5.84 -4.46
C GLY A 16 0.63 4.81 -5.00
N LYS A 17 1.28 5.07 -6.15
CA LYS A 17 2.29 4.15 -6.71
C LYS A 17 3.53 4.12 -5.83
N ASN A 18 3.97 5.31 -5.41
CA ASN A 18 5.13 5.44 -4.56
C ASN A 18 4.93 4.71 -3.22
N THR A 19 3.72 4.79 -2.62
CA THR A 19 3.43 4.08 -1.35
C THR A 19 3.49 2.55 -1.48
N VAL A 20 3.01 1.98 -2.58
CA VAL A 20 3.03 0.52 -2.80
C VAL A 20 4.45 0.01 -3.05
N ASP A 21 5.22 0.73 -3.86
CA ASP A 21 6.60 0.35 -4.19
C ASP A 21 7.50 0.46 -2.96
N GLU A 22 7.37 1.54 -2.18
CA GLU A 22 8.07 1.72 -0.91
C GLU A 22 7.72 0.63 0.11
N TRP A 23 6.45 0.23 0.19
CA TRP A 23 6.01 -0.85 1.05
C TRP A 23 6.66 -2.17 0.65
N ASN A 24 6.56 -2.56 -0.62
CA ASN A 24 7.08 -3.82 -1.12
C ASN A 24 8.61 -3.93 -0.99
N LEU A 25 9.33 -2.80 -1.07
CA LEU A 25 10.78 -2.76 -0.86
C LEU A 25 11.16 -3.06 0.60
N LYS A 26 10.38 -2.56 1.56
CA LYS A 26 10.64 -2.72 3.00
C LYS A 26 10.08 -4.02 3.57
N HIS A 27 8.99 -4.53 2.97
CA HIS A 27 8.17 -5.59 3.52
C HIS A 27 7.91 -6.66 2.45
N PRO A 28 8.76 -7.69 2.35
CA PRO A 28 8.57 -8.77 1.38
C PRO A 28 7.33 -9.62 1.66
N VAL A 29 6.92 -10.43 0.68
CA VAL A 29 5.83 -11.40 0.89
C VAL A 29 6.18 -12.34 2.04
N GLY A 30 5.20 -12.56 2.93
CA GLY A 30 5.38 -13.31 4.17
C GLY A 30 5.60 -12.43 5.41
N THR A 31 5.78 -11.11 5.26
CA THR A 31 5.84 -10.18 6.40
C THR A 31 4.58 -10.34 7.26
N LEU A 32 4.80 -10.55 8.57
CA LEU A 32 3.73 -10.64 9.55
C LEU A 32 3.17 -9.25 9.81
N VAL A 33 1.85 -9.11 9.65
CA VAL A 33 1.15 -7.85 9.92
C VAL A 33 -0.04 -8.08 10.82
N GLN A 34 -0.47 -7.02 11.49
CA GLN A 34 -1.76 -6.93 12.17
C GLN A 34 -2.69 -5.99 11.43
N VAL A 35 -3.97 -6.34 11.44
CA VAL A 35 -5.06 -5.54 10.90
C VAL A 35 -6.19 -5.48 11.91
N SER A 36 -6.65 -4.26 12.17
CA SER A 36 -7.78 -3.98 13.07
C SER A 36 -9.04 -3.72 12.24
N ASN A 37 -10.13 -4.43 12.54
CA ASN A 37 -11.42 -4.16 11.92
C ASN A 37 -12.20 -3.08 12.70
N SER A 38 -13.33 -2.63 12.15
CA SER A 38 -14.18 -1.60 12.76
C SER A 38 -14.83 -2.02 14.08
N LEU A 39 -14.76 -3.31 14.43
CA LEU A 39 -15.25 -3.87 15.70
C LEU A 39 -14.13 -4.01 16.74
N GLY A 40 -12.92 -3.52 16.44
CA GLY A 40 -11.76 -3.61 17.33
C GLY A 40 -11.10 -5.00 17.38
N VAL A 41 -11.50 -5.92 16.50
CA VAL A 41 -10.87 -7.25 16.41
C VAL A 41 -9.56 -7.11 15.65
N VAL A 42 -8.47 -7.54 16.30
CA VAL A 42 -7.12 -7.57 15.72
C VAL A 42 -6.85 -8.96 15.14
N THR A 43 -6.53 -9.02 13.86
CA THR A 43 -6.11 -10.26 13.19
C THR A 43 -4.66 -10.14 12.79
N LYS A 44 -3.86 -11.17 13.10
CA LYS A 44 -2.46 -11.27 12.70
C LYS A 44 -2.32 -12.31 11.60
N ALA A 45 -1.70 -11.94 10.49
CA ALA A 45 -1.49 -12.85 9.37
C ALA A 45 -0.28 -12.41 8.54
N PRO A 46 0.47 -13.35 7.94
CA PRO A 46 1.51 -13.02 7.00
C PRO A 46 0.90 -12.54 5.67
N THR A 47 1.58 -11.61 5.00
CA THR A 47 1.22 -11.22 3.63
C THR A 47 1.32 -12.41 2.69
N SER A 48 0.33 -12.59 1.82
CA SER A 48 0.29 -13.71 0.86
C SER A 48 0.73 -13.31 -0.55
N ALA A 49 0.76 -12.01 -0.84
CA ALA A 49 1.16 -11.45 -2.12
C ALA A 49 1.74 -10.03 -1.93
N PRO A 50 2.46 -9.48 -2.92
CA PRO A 50 2.91 -8.09 -2.90
C PRO A 50 1.73 -7.12 -2.77
N ALA A 51 1.97 -5.95 -2.17
CA ALA A 51 1.01 -4.86 -2.18
C ALA A 51 0.74 -4.39 -3.61
N MET A 52 -0.49 -3.92 -3.87
CA MET A 52 -0.92 -3.44 -5.18
C MET A 52 -1.83 -2.22 -5.08
N LEU A 53 -1.93 -1.44 -6.15
CA LEU A 53 -2.94 -0.41 -6.29
C LEU A 53 -4.23 -0.96 -6.91
N LEU A 54 -5.30 -0.98 -6.13
CA LEU A 54 -6.65 -1.20 -6.62
C LEU A 54 -7.16 0.06 -7.33
N MET A 55 -7.69 -0.12 -8.55
CA MET A 55 -8.27 0.95 -9.37
C MET A 55 -7.36 2.21 -9.47
N LYS A 56 -6.03 1.99 -9.53
CA LYS A 56 -4.98 3.02 -9.63
C LYS A 56 -4.89 4.02 -8.47
N SER A 57 -5.66 3.86 -7.39
CA SER A 57 -5.74 4.87 -6.33
C SER A 57 -5.64 4.33 -4.92
N THR A 58 -6.03 3.07 -4.69
CA THR A 58 -6.12 2.51 -3.33
C THR A 58 -5.07 1.43 -3.12
N PRO A 59 -4.04 1.66 -2.31
CA PRO A 59 -3.07 0.63 -1.93
C PRO A 59 -3.76 -0.48 -1.10
N ILE A 60 -3.56 -1.73 -1.50
CA ILE A 60 -4.13 -2.92 -0.87
C ILE A 60 -3.08 -4.01 -0.68
N ILE A 61 -3.35 -4.93 0.24
CA ILE A 61 -2.57 -6.15 0.48
C ILE A 61 -3.49 -7.37 0.63
N TRP A 62 -2.90 -8.55 0.46
CA TRP A 62 -3.54 -9.83 0.72
C TRP A 62 -2.86 -10.54 1.87
N LEU A 63 -3.66 -11.20 2.71
CA LEU A 63 -3.21 -11.87 3.92
C LEU A 63 -3.55 -13.35 3.85
N LYS A 64 -2.63 -14.19 4.32
CA LYS A 64 -2.82 -15.64 4.33
C LYS A 64 -4.01 -16.00 5.22
N GLY A 65 -4.96 -16.77 4.67
CA GLY A 65 -6.18 -17.19 5.38
C GLY A 65 -7.29 -16.12 5.41
N ILE A 66 -7.08 -14.94 4.82
CA ILE A 66 -8.11 -13.92 4.67
C ILE A 66 -8.50 -13.85 3.18
N HIS A 67 -9.77 -14.13 2.91
CA HIS A 67 -10.29 -14.26 1.54
C HIS A 67 -10.48 -12.93 0.81
N ASN A 68 -10.27 -11.79 1.50
CA ASN A 68 -10.41 -10.44 0.96
C ASN A 68 -9.09 -9.67 1.03
N TYR A 69 -8.97 -8.64 0.19
CA TYR A 69 -7.89 -7.67 0.31
C TYR A 69 -8.17 -6.67 1.43
N ILE A 70 -7.10 -6.13 2.02
CA ILE A 70 -7.17 -5.10 3.06
C ILE A 70 -6.46 -3.85 2.56
N ALA A 71 -7.06 -2.68 2.83
CA ALA A 71 -6.42 -1.40 2.53
C ALA A 71 -5.12 -1.27 3.34
N LEU A 72 -4.03 -0.89 2.67
CA LEU A 72 -2.71 -0.79 3.29
C LEU A 72 -2.69 0.17 4.49
N SER A 73 -3.56 1.19 4.48
CA SER A 73 -3.74 2.15 5.57
C SER A 73 -4.25 1.56 6.88
N ARG A 74 -4.71 0.31 6.89
CA ARG A 74 -5.23 -0.40 8.09
C ARG A 74 -4.25 -1.44 8.62
N VAL A 75 -3.05 -1.49 8.05
CA VAL A 75 -2.07 -2.55 8.27
C VAL A 75 -0.93 -1.99 9.10
N GLU A 76 -0.54 -2.72 10.14
CA GLU A 76 0.65 -2.43 10.93
C GLU A 76 1.60 -3.63 10.89
N VAL A 77 2.87 -3.37 10.63
CA VAL A 77 3.92 -4.42 10.66
C VAL A 77 4.28 -4.72 12.11
N ILE A 78 4.50 -6.00 12.42
CA ILE A 78 4.88 -6.50 13.76
C ILE A 78 6.34 -6.90 13.77
#